data_AF-A0A6G8C2Y6-F1
#
_entry.id   AF-A0A6G8C2Y6-F1
#
_cell.length_a   1.000
_cell.length_b   1.000
_cell.length_c   1.000
_cell.angle_alpha   90.00
_cell.angle_beta   90.00
_cell.angle_gamma   90.00
#
_symmetry.space_group_name_H-M   'P 1'
#
loop_
_entity.id
_entity.type
_entity.pdbx_description
1 polymer ?
#
loop_
_entity_poly.entity_id
_entity_poly.type
_entity_poly.pdbx_seq_one_letter_code
_entity_poly.pdbx_strand_id
1 'polypeptide(L)'
;MNHNQWSERSDDALLDEWKRLTSAGVDAHRTRCAAHALAWHEQALRVAHELLYSEEESNVSDDDRLAAFVIAHLNLAECFEALDQPTSAAECLHCAHHRVSALMHNEDVSESMRMAACKHIRYTFSALSDHHAAHREQASSVDALYDLSAHASSHRSTLH
;
A
#
# COMPACT_ATOMS: atom_id res chain seq x y z
N MET A 1 31.86 31.38 16.53
CA MET A 1 30.76 30.59 17.10
C MET A 1 30.04 29.94 15.93
N ASN A 2 30.37 28.68 15.64
CA ASN A 2 29.75 27.90 14.58
C ASN A 2 28.65 27.05 15.22
N HIS A 3 27.41 27.50 15.14
CA HIS A 3 26.27 26.65 15.45
C HIS A 3 25.83 25.98 14.16
N ASN A 4 26.35 24.76 13.97
CA ASN A 4 25.70 23.60 13.37
C ASN A 4 24.46 23.88 12.50
N GLN A 5 24.67 23.87 11.18
CA GLN A 5 23.63 23.57 10.19
C GLN A 5 23.24 22.10 10.33
N TRP A 6 22.29 21.79 11.21
CA TRP A 6 21.59 20.51 11.12
C TRP A 6 20.58 20.71 10.00
N SER A 7 20.90 20.16 8.83
CA SER A 7 19.93 20.06 7.74
C SER A 7 18.93 18.96 8.10
N GLU A 8 18.12 19.21 9.13
CA GLU A 8 16.82 18.55 9.26
C GLU A 8 16.06 18.86 7.97
N ARG A 9 15.75 17.82 7.19
CA ARG A 9 14.93 18.01 5.99
C ARG A 9 13.58 18.52 6.46
N SER A 10 13.16 19.67 5.97
CA SER A 10 11.82 20.18 6.28
C SER A 10 10.75 19.22 5.77
N ASP A 11 9.60 19.18 6.42
CA ASP A 11 8.48 18.31 6.01
C ASP A 11 8.02 18.63 4.59
N ASP A 12 8.07 19.89 4.15
CA ASP A 12 7.85 20.25 2.74
C ASP A 12 8.82 19.52 1.78
N ALA A 13 10.11 19.46 2.13
CA ALA A 13 11.11 18.79 1.31
C ALA A 13 10.94 17.26 1.33
N LEU A 14 10.38 16.71 2.41
CA LEU A 14 9.95 15.31 2.46
C LEU A 14 8.71 15.07 1.60
N LEU A 15 7.72 15.96 1.64
CA LEU A 15 6.50 15.85 0.83
C LEU A 15 6.81 15.95 -0.67
N ASP A 16 7.67 16.88 -1.07
CA ASP A 16 8.08 17.02 -2.47
C ASP A 16 8.90 15.82 -2.95
N GLU A 17 9.76 15.28 -2.09
CA GLU A 17 10.47 14.04 -2.39
C GLU A 17 9.50 12.86 -2.54
N TRP A 18 8.54 12.73 -1.63
CA TRP A 18 7.52 11.70 -1.70
C TRP A 18 6.71 11.78 -3.01
N LYS A 19 6.30 12.98 -3.43
CA LYS A 19 5.60 13.21 -4.70
C LYS A 19 6.43 12.78 -5.89
N ARG A 20 7.72 13.13 -5.89
CA ARG A 20 8.67 12.79 -6.96
C ARG A 20 8.88 11.29 -7.07
N LEU A 21 9.11 10.61 -5.94
CA LEU A 21 9.27 9.15 -5.89
C LEU A 21 8.00 8.42 -6.34
N THR A 22 6.83 8.86 -5.85
CA THR A 22 5.54 8.29 -6.23
C THR A 22 5.28 8.45 -7.73
N SER A 23 5.59 9.61 -8.30
CA SER A 23 5.44 9.86 -9.74
C SER A 23 6.37 8.97 -10.56
N ALA A 24 7.63 8.82 -10.14
CA ALA A 24 8.59 7.93 -10.78
C ALA A 24 8.15 6.46 -10.74
N GLY A 25 7.59 6.00 -9.60
CA GLY A 25 7.03 4.66 -9.47
C GLY A 25 5.84 4.43 -10.39
N VAL A 26 4.90 5.38 -10.48
CA VAL A 26 3.76 5.31 -11.40
C VAL A 26 4.21 5.23 -12.85
N ASP A 27 5.21 6.03 -13.25
CA ASP A 27 5.74 5.99 -14.62
C ASP A 27 6.45 4.66 -14.91
N ALA A 28 7.21 4.12 -13.96
CA ALA A 28 7.81 2.78 -14.09
C ALA A 28 6.74 1.69 -14.23
N HIS A 29 5.66 1.77 -13.45
CA HIS A 29 4.54 0.83 -13.51
C HIS A 29 3.83 0.87 -14.87
N ARG A 30 3.60 2.08 -15.43
CA ARG A 30 3.04 2.27 -16.78
C ARG A 30 3.88 1.62 -17.88
N THR A 31 5.21 1.58 -17.71
CA THR A 31 6.11 0.86 -18.62
C THR A 31 6.17 -0.66 -18.40
N ARG A 32 5.22 -1.21 -17.62
CA ARG A 32 5.10 -2.63 -17.24
C ARG A 32 6.33 -3.18 -16.52
N CYS A 33 7.02 -2.33 -15.76
CA CYS A 33 8.17 -2.74 -14.98
C CYS A 33 7.87 -2.68 -13.48
N ALA A 34 7.00 -3.60 -13.02
CA ALA A 34 6.54 -3.65 -11.64
C ALA A 34 7.69 -3.78 -10.62
N ALA A 35 8.76 -4.51 -10.95
CA ALA A 35 9.94 -4.62 -10.08
C ALA A 35 10.68 -3.28 -9.89
N HIS A 36 10.80 -2.47 -10.95
CA HIS A 36 11.38 -1.12 -10.83
C HIS A 36 10.44 -0.16 -10.10
N ALA A 37 9.13 -0.26 -10.35
CA ALA A 37 8.12 0.53 -9.62
C ALA A 37 8.16 0.23 -8.12
N LEU A 38 8.33 -1.04 -7.73
CA LEU A 38 8.43 -1.48 -6.35
C LEU A 38 9.54 -0.73 -5.60
N ALA A 39 10.75 -0.65 -6.18
CA ALA A 39 11.87 0.06 -5.57
C ALA A 39 11.57 1.55 -5.31
N TRP A 40 10.88 2.22 -6.24
CA TRP A 40 10.44 3.61 -6.06
C TRP A 40 9.42 3.75 -4.93
N HIS A 41 8.43 2.85 -4.88
CA HIS A 41 7.38 2.89 -3.88
C HIS A 41 7.86 2.48 -2.47
N GLU A 42 8.85 1.60 -2.37
CA GLU A 42 9.53 1.33 -1.09
C GLU A 42 10.25 2.57 -0.56
N GLN A 43 10.93 3.31 -1.44
CA GLN A 43 11.58 4.55 -1.04
C GLN A 43 10.53 5.62 -0.67
N ALA A 44 9.45 5.73 -1.44
CA ALA A 44 8.33 6.63 -1.12
C ALA A 44 7.73 6.28 0.25
N LEU A 45 7.57 5.00 0.57
CA LEU A 45 7.07 4.56 1.87
C LEU A 45 7.98 4.99 3.03
N ARG A 46 9.31 4.90 2.87
CA ARG A 46 10.25 5.39 3.91
C ARG A 46 10.05 6.88 4.17
N VAL A 47 9.94 7.68 3.11
CA VAL A 47 9.68 9.13 3.23
C VAL A 47 8.30 9.40 3.84
N ALA A 48 7.28 8.62 3.48
CA ALA A 48 5.95 8.75 4.07
C ALA A 48 5.93 8.40 5.56
N HIS A 49 6.75 7.45 6.01
CA HIS A 49 6.97 7.18 7.43
C HIS A 49 7.62 8.36 8.14
N GLU A 50 8.69 8.93 7.56
CA GLU A 50 9.32 10.14 8.11
C GLU A 50 8.31 11.27 8.26
N LEU A 51 7.50 11.54 7.23
CA LEU A 51 6.40 12.50 7.29
C LEU A 51 5.42 12.18 8.42
N LEU A 52 4.88 10.95 8.47
CA LEU A 52 3.83 10.58 9.42
C LEU A 52 4.28 10.64 10.89
N TYR A 53 5.58 10.47 11.15
CA TYR A 53 6.17 10.50 12.48
C TYR A 53 6.98 11.77 12.79
N SER A 54 7.01 12.74 11.88
CA SER A 54 7.56 14.07 12.15
C SER A 54 6.90 14.71 13.38
N GLU A 55 7.68 15.52 14.09
CA GLU A 55 7.30 16.18 15.35
C GLU A 55 6.15 17.20 15.16
N GLU A 56 5.61 17.69 16.28
CA GLU A 56 4.35 18.44 16.35
C GLU A 56 4.35 19.79 15.57
N GLU A 57 5.50 20.28 15.13
CA GLU A 57 5.65 21.53 14.35
C GLU A 57 5.80 21.29 12.82
N SER A 58 5.19 20.21 12.31
CA SER A 58 5.11 19.98 10.85
C SER A 58 4.33 21.08 10.14
N ASN A 59 4.89 21.63 9.07
CA ASN A 59 4.19 22.55 8.18
C ASN A 59 3.33 21.84 7.11
N VAL A 60 3.47 20.52 7.00
CA VAL A 60 2.61 19.66 6.17
C VAL A 60 1.39 19.24 6.97
N SER A 61 0.22 19.28 6.34
CA SER A 61 -1.04 18.92 6.98
C SER A 61 -1.10 17.43 7.35
N ASP A 62 -1.77 17.09 8.46
CA ASP A 62 -1.99 15.68 8.84
C ASP A 62 -2.72 14.88 7.75
N ASP A 63 -3.57 15.54 6.96
CA ASP A 63 -4.27 14.93 5.82
C ASP A 63 -3.28 14.51 4.73
N ASP A 64 -2.32 15.37 4.38
CA ASP A 64 -1.26 15.08 3.40
C ASP A 64 -0.27 14.02 3.90
N ARG A 65 0.12 14.10 5.17
CA ARG A 65 1.02 13.12 5.82
C ARG A 65 0.39 11.72 5.76
N LEU A 66 -0.90 11.62 6.09
CA LEU A 66 -1.60 10.34 6.08
C LEU A 66 -1.92 9.87 4.66
N ALA A 67 -2.24 10.79 3.74
CA ALA A 67 -2.41 10.46 2.33
C ALA A 67 -1.13 9.86 1.74
N ALA A 68 0.03 10.46 2.04
CA ALA A 68 1.32 9.96 1.59
C ALA A 68 1.59 8.52 2.04
N PHE A 69 1.27 8.23 3.31
CA PHE A 69 1.41 6.90 3.90
C PHE A 69 0.46 5.87 3.27
N VAL A 70 -0.81 6.21 3.10
CA VAL A 70 -1.81 5.31 2.53
C VAL A 70 -1.52 5.04 1.05
N ILE A 71 -1.25 6.07 0.26
CA ILE A 71 -0.95 5.95 -1.17
C ILE A 71 0.31 5.10 -1.40
N ALA A 72 1.34 5.24 -0.57
CA ALA A 72 2.54 4.41 -0.69
C ALA A 72 2.24 2.91 -0.51
N HIS A 73 1.40 2.55 0.46
CA HIS A 73 0.98 1.15 0.67
C HIS A 73 0.08 0.62 -0.45
N LEU A 74 -0.84 1.44 -0.96
CA LEU A 74 -1.69 1.05 -2.09
C LEU A 74 -0.85 0.76 -3.34
N ASN A 75 0.11 1.64 -3.65
CA ASN A 75 1.00 1.45 -4.79
C ASN A 75 1.91 0.22 -4.64
N LEU A 76 2.39 -0.06 -3.42
CA LEU A 76 3.14 -1.30 -3.14
C LEU A 76 2.27 -2.54 -3.34
N ALA A 77 1.03 -2.52 -2.84
CA ALA A 77 0.10 -3.63 -3.03
C ALA A 77 -0.17 -3.89 -4.53
N GLU A 78 -0.40 -2.84 -5.32
CA GLU A 78 -0.53 -2.95 -6.78
C GLU A 78 0.72 -3.52 -7.45
N CYS A 79 1.92 -3.15 -7.00
CA CYS A 79 3.16 -3.73 -7.51
C CYS A 79 3.29 -5.21 -7.16
N PHE A 80 2.93 -5.61 -5.93
CA PHE A 80 2.96 -7.00 -5.51
C PHE A 80 1.94 -7.85 -6.28
N GLU A 81 0.74 -7.35 -6.54
CA GLU A 81 -0.23 -8.01 -7.44
C GLU A 81 0.35 -8.19 -8.85
N ALA A 82 0.96 -7.14 -9.41
CA ALA A 82 1.58 -7.22 -10.73
C ALA A 82 2.80 -8.16 -10.80
N LEU A 83 3.38 -8.53 -9.65
CA LEU A 83 4.47 -9.48 -9.50
C LEU A 83 4.00 -10.89 -9.10
N ASP A 84 2.69 -11.15 -9.10
CA ASP A 84 2.10 -12.43 -8.68
C ASP A 84 2.43 -12.80 -7.22
N GLN A 85 2.47 -11.78 -6.35
CA GLN A 85 2.76 -11.89 -4.91
C GLN A 85 1.57 -11.40 -4.07
N PRO A 86 0.39 -12.04 -4.15
CA PRO A 86 -0.82 -11.55 -3.53
C PRO A 86 -0.76 -11.52 -1.99
N THR A 87 -0.02 -12.44 -1.37
CA THR A 87 0.21 -12.43 0.08
C THR A 87 0.91 -11.14 0.53
N SER A 88 1.93 -10.70 -0.21
CA SER A 88 2.65 -9.45 0.09
C SER A 88 1.80 -8.21 -0.18
N ALA A 89 0.91 -8.27 -1.18
CA ALA A 89 -0.10 -7.23 -1.39
C ALA A 89 -1.05 -7.12 -0.19
N ALA A 90 -1.58 -8.25 0.29
CA ALA A 90 -2.46 -8.29 1.48
C ALA A 90 -1.77 -7.73 2.73
N GLU A 91 -0.51 -8.12 2.98
CA GLU A 91 0.28 -7.62 4.10
C GLU A 91 0.44 -6.10 4.07
N CYS A 92 0.70 -5.52 2.89
CA CYS A 92 0.78 -4.07 2.71
C CYS A 92 -0.55 -3.38 3.04
N LEU A 93 -1.65 -3.89 2.51
CA LEU A 93 -2.98 -3.34 2.75
C LEU A 93 -3.40 -3.44 4.22
N HIS A 94 -3.12 -4.58 4.87
CA HIS A 94 -3.39 -4.78 6.29
C HIS A 94 -2.53 -3.86 7.17
N CYS A 95 -1.25 -3.68 6.85
CA CYS A 95 -0.37 -2.77 7.57
C CYS A 95 -0.92 -1.34 7.55
N ALA A 96 -1.29 -0.85 6.37
CA ALA A 96 -1.88 0.48 6.22
C ALA A 96 -3.20 0.61 7.00
N HIS A 97 -4.12 -0.35 6.82
CA HIS A 97 -5.41 -0.34 7.47
C HIS A 97 -5.29 -0.35 9.00
N HIS A 98 -4.46 -1.23 9.53
CA HIS A 98 -4.23 -1.33 10.98
C HIS A 98 -3.65 -0.02 11.53
N ARG A 99 -2.69 0.59 10.82
CA ARG A 99 -2.09 1.85 11.27
C ARG A 99 -3.09 3.00 11.26
N VAL A 100 -3.88 3.15 10.18
CA VAL A 100 -4.92 4.19 10.09
C VAL A 100 -6.00 3.97 11.16
N SER A 101 -6.42 2.72 11.38
CA SER A 101 -7.39 2.37 12.43
C SER A 101 -6.87 2.69 13.83
N ALA A 102 -5.58 2.42 14.09
CA ALA A 102 -4.96 2.77 15.37
C ALA A 102 -4.93 4.28 15.59
N LEU A 103 -4.56 5.07 14.57
CA LEU A 103 -4.58 6.54 14.65
C LEU A 103 -5.99 7.09 14.90
N MET A 104 -7.00 6.50 14.27
CA MET A 104 -8.40 6.91 14.44
C MET A 104 -8.90 6.79 15.89
N HIS A 105 -8.44 5.77 16.61
CA HIS A 105 -8.85 5.49 17.99
C HIS A 105 -7.85 5.96 19.05
N ASN A 106 -6.76 6.63 18.65
CA ASN A 106 -5.76 7.10 19.59
C ASN A 106 -6.14 8.49 20.13
N GLU A 107 -6.43 8.58 21.42
CA GLU A 107 -6.76 9.86 22.08
C GLU A 107 -5.54 10.78 22.23
N ASP A 108 -4.33 10.22 22.17
CA ASP A 108 -3.06 10.96 22.34
C ASP A 108 -2.60 11.71 21.07
N VAL A 109 -3.18 11.42 19.90
CA VAL A 109 -2.85 12.17 18.67
C VAL A 109 -3.76 13.40 18.51
N SER A 110 -3.32 14.36 17.69
CA SER A 110 -4.11 15.55 17.37
C SER A 110 -5.49 15.20 16.80
N GLU A 111 -6.47 16.08 17.03
CA GLU A 111 -7.81 15.92 16.44
C GLU A 111 -7.76 15.93 14.91
N SER A 112 -6.89 16.74 14.31
CA SER A 112 -6.65 16.78 12.87
C SER A 112 -6.15 15.45 12.33
N MET A 113 -5.24 14.76 13.03
CA MET A 113 -4.76 13.43 12.66
C MET A 113 -5.87 12.38 12.76
N ARG A 114 -6.69 12.40 13.82
CA ARG A 114 -7.85 11.49 13.91
C ARG A 114 -8.84 11.72 12.78
N MET A 115 -9.13 12.97 12.45
CA MET A 115 -10.01 13.31 11.33
C MET A 115 -9.45 12.85 9.98
N ALA A 116 -8.16 13.05 9.74
CA ALA A 116 -7.48 12.51 8.56
C ALA A 116 -7.61 10.98 8.51
N ALA A 117 -7.41 10.29 9.64
CA ALA A 117 -7.57 8.84 9.73
C ALA A 117 -8.99 8.37 9.40
N CYS A 118 -10.02 9.04 9.93
CA CYS A 118 -11.42 8.78 9.59
C CYS A 118 -11.70 8.93 8.08
N LYS A 119 -11.05 9.88 7.39
CA LYS A 119 -11.21 10.03 5.95
C LYS A 119 -10.54 8.90 5.19
N HIS A 120 -9.29 8.58 5.55
CA HIS A 120 -8.43 7.69 4.79
C HIS A 120 -8.69 6.20 5.05
N ILE A 121 -9.34 5.84 6.17
CA ILE A 121 -9.68 4.44 6.49
C ILE A 121 -10.52 3.78 5.38
N ARG A 122 -11.38 4.54 4.69
CA ARG A 122 -12.22 4.02 3.60
C ARG A 122 -11.40 3.48 2.43
N TYR A 123 -10.26 4.07 2.13
CA TYR A 123 -9.44 3.68 0.98
C TYR A 123 -8.76 2.34 1.25
N THR A 124 -8.19 2.19 2.45
CA THR A 124 -7.60 0.90 2.88
C THR A 124 -8.64 -0.20 3.01
N PHE A 125 -9.85 0.13 3.50
CA PHE A 125 -10.95 -0.83 3.58
C PHE A 125 -11.44 -1.28 2.21
N SER A 126 -11.62 -0.34 1.26
CA SER A 126 -12.00 -0.67 -0.12
C SER A 126 -10.97 -1.58 -0.75
N ALA A 127 -9.68 -1.22 -0.68
CA ALA A 127 -8.60 -2.00 -1.27
C ALA A 127 -8.51 -3.43 -0.69
N LEU A 128 -8.67 -3.59 0.63
CA LEU A 128 -8.74 -4.92 1.25
C LEU A 128 -9.97 -5.72 0.78
N SER A 129 -11.12 -5.07 0.63
CA SER A 129 -12.35 -5.72 0.17
C SER A 129 -12.20 -6.19 -1.28
N ASP A 130 -11.63 -5.34 -2.14
CA ASP A 130 -11.38 -5.63 -3.55
C ASP A 130 -10.37 -6.78 -3.70
N HIS A 131 -9.28 -6.75 -2.91
CA HIS A 131 -8.28 -7.84 -2.87
C HIS A 131 -8.93 -9.18 -2.47
N HIS A 132 -9.71 -9.21 -1.38
CA HIS A 132 -10.39 -10.44 -0.97
C HIS A 132 -11.40 -10.96 -1.99
N ALA A 133 -12.09 -10.07 -2.72
CA ALA A 133 -13.02 -10.46 -3.76
C ALA A 133 -12.28 -11.11 -4.94
N ALA A 134 -11.21 -10.48 -5.43
CA ALA A 134 -10.41 -10.99 -6.55
C ALA A 134 -9.82 -12.38 -6.26
N HIS A 135 -9.25 -12.59 -5.08
CA HIS A 135 -8.60 -13.86 -4.73
C HIS A 135 -9.59 -14.99 -4.39
N ARG A 136 -10.81 -14.66 -3.96
CA ARG A 136 -11.89 -15.65 -3.82
C ARG A 136 -12.34 -16.19 -5.17
N GLU A 137 -12.48 -15.33 -6.17
CA GLU A 137 -12.86 -15.73 -7.53
C GLU A 137 -11.80 -16.62 -8.18
N GLN A 138 -10.51 -16.28 -7.99
CA GLN A 138 -9.40 -17.09 -8.47
C GLN A 138 -9.38 -18.49 -7.83
N ALA A 139 -9.54 -18.59 -6.51
CA ALA A 139 -9.62 -19.88 -5.82
C ALA A 139 -10.77 -20.75 -6.36
N SER A 140 -11.96 -20.16 -6.54
CA SER A 140 -13.11 -20.86 -7.11
C SER A 140 -12.89 -21.35 -8.54
N SER A 141 -12.15 -20.58 -9.35
CA SER A 141 -11.83 -20.97 -10.73
C SER A 141 -10.83 -22.13 -10.77
N VAL A 142 -9.84 -22.14 -9.87
CA VAL A 142 -8.84 -23.21 -9.77
C VAL A 142 -9.50 -24.51 -9.34
N ASP A 143 -10.38 -24.48 -8.34
CA ASP A 143 -11.16 -25.64 -7.90
C ASP A 143 -12.02 -26.22 -9.04
N ALA A 144 -12.70 -25.37 -9.81
CA ALA A 144 -13.49 -25.80 -10.96
C ALA A 144 -12.65 -26.46 -12.07
N LEU A 145 -11.43 -25.95 -12.31
CA LEU A 145 -10.49 -26.56 -13.27
C LEU A 145 -9.97 -27.92 -12.79
N TYR A 146 -9.67 -28.06 -11.49
CA TYR A 146 -9.27 -29.33 -10.90
C TYR A 146 -10.41 -30.36 -11.01
N ASP A 147 -11.64 -29.98 -10.69
CA ASP A 147 -12.81 -30.85 -10.83
C ASP A 147 -13.00 -31.32 -12.27
N LEU A 148 -12.95 -30.42 -13.26
CA LEU A 148 -13.05 -30.79 -14.68
C LEU A 148 -11.94 -31.75 -15.12
N SER A 149 -10.70 -31.56 -14.62
CA SER A 149 -9.56 -32.43 -14.93
C SER A 149 -9.70 -33.83 -14.32
N ALA A 150 -10.26 -33.93 -13.10
CA ALA A 150 -10.51 -35.20 -12.42
C ALA A 150 -11.60 -36.01 -13.14
N HIS A 151 -12.68 -35.34 -13.59
CA HIS A 151 -13.76 -35.98 -14.34
C HIS A 151 -13.29 -36.44 -15.74
N ALA A 152 -12.48 -35.63 -16.44
CA ALA A 152 -11.91 -36.01 -17.75
C ALA A 152 -10.95 -37.21 -17.67
N SER A 153 -10.21 -37.34 -16.56
CA SER A 153 -9.29 -38.46 -16.33
C SER A 153 -10.03 -39.76 -15.98
N SER A 154 -11.15 -39.67 -15.28
CA SER A 154 -11.97 -40.84 -14.91
C SER A 154 -12.70 -41.46 -16.10
N HIS A 155 -13.04 -40.68 -17.14
CA HIS A 155 -13.67 -41.17 -18.37
C HIS A 155 -12.72 -41.88 -19.35
N ARG A 156 -11.39 -41.76 -19.16
CA ARG A 156 -10.39 -42.37 -20.04
C ARG A 156 -9.95 -43.77 -19.57
N SER A 157 -10.25 -44.14 -18.32
CA SER A 157 -9.83 -45.42 -17.71
C SER A 157 -10.86 -46.56 -17.83
N THR A 158 -12.01 -46.35 -18.47
CA THR A 158 -13.09 -47.35 -18.62
C THR A 158 -13.16 -48.01 -20.00
N LEU A 159 -12.15 -47.82 -20.84
CA LEU A 159 -12.00 -48.50 -22.13
C LEU A 159 -10.85 -49.51 -22.06
N HIS A 160 -11.04 -50.65 -21.39
CA HIS A 160 -10.19 -51.84 -21.52
C HIS A 160 -10.99 -53.11 -21.24
#